data_AF-A0A2T1K4E7-F1
#
_entry.id   AF-A0A2T1K4E7-F1
#
_cell.length_a   1.000
_cell.length_b   1.000
_cell.length_c   1.000
_cell.angle_alpha   90.00
_cell.angle_beta   90.00
_cell.angle_gamma   90.00
#
_symmetry.space_group_name_H-M   'P 1'
#
loop_
_entity.id
_entity.type
_entity.pdbx_description
1 polymer ?
#
loop_
_entity_poly.entity_id
_entity_poly.type
_entity_poly.pdbx_seq_one_letter_code
_entity_poly.pdbx_strand_id
1 'polypeptide(L)'
;MSAFSYQGKHFTARDGETFLECLLRHGVDINHSCKRGICHACKSKATEVSEKLYAGSLSPELVAKGYFLPCKTVAHGGACFDEPDVADLAARPPAGLADEAWAQPELAYPETDPELWQALDQGTLLKAVLDEFYDRVYEDPVLSPYFQHFTKQRSKEKVFSFYRQLFTGERVFFGDRPKNAHAWMVITDEVFDYRLSLLAACMRRQGLADGIVQRWLRFEEYYRSDIVKARPQGRKVGVFSQPAGGFDREVLDSGTLCDACEGEVQAGEEVLYNLRTGQVYCAGCHGHQQE
;
A
#
# COMPACT_ATOMS: atom_id res chain seq x y z
N MET A 1 20.18 -2.24 26.05
CA MET A 1 18.73 -1.97 25.96
C MET A 1 18.49 -0.47 26.01
N SER A 2 17.76 0.06 25.03
CA SER A 2 17.51 1.50 24.88
C SER A 2 16.01 1.78 24.98
N ALA A 3 15.58 2.69 25.86
CA ALA A 3 14.17 3.06 26.02
C ALA A 3 13.85 4.36 25.29
N PHE A 4 12.75 4.39 24.54
CA PHE A 4 12.28 5.54 23.78
C PHE A 4 10.75 5.65 23.84
N SER A 5 10.19 6.77 23.35
CA SER A 5 8.75 6.95 23.24
C SER A 5 8.29 7.23 21.81
N TYR A 6 7.17 6.61 21.42
CA TYR A 6 6.48 6.84 20.16
C TYR A 6 4.98 6.98 20.42
N GLN A 7 4.35 8.05 19.90
CA GLN A 7 2.93 8.35 20.16
C GLN A 7 2.58 8.37 21.66
N GLY A 8 3.48 8.89 22.49
CA GLY A 8 3.35 8.89 23.95
C GLY A 8 3.45 7.51 24.64
N LYS A 9 3.68 6.42 23.90
CA LYS A 9 3.89 5.07 24.46
C LYS A 9 5.38 4.76 24.58
N HIS A 10 5.76 4.03 25.61
CA HIS A 10 7.17 3.66 25.87
C HIS A 10 7.52 2.29 25.31
N PHE A 11 8.70 2.20 24.69
CA PHE A 11 9.23 0.99 24.08
C PHE A 11 10.67 0.76 24.49
N THR A 12 11.06 -0.52 24.57
CA THR A 12 12.43 -0.95 24.88
C THR A 12 13.01 -1.70 23.70
N ALA A 13 14.05 -1.12 23.09
CA ALA A 13 14.77 -1.71 21.98
C ALA A 13 15.87 -2.69 22.46
N ARG A 14 16.06 -3.74 21.66
CA ARG A 14 17.23 -4.63 21.75
C ARG A 14 18.48 -3.92 21.21
N ASP A 15 19.65 -4.42 21.56
CA ASP A 15 20.90 -3.82 21.11
C ASP A 15 21.03 -3.93 19.58
N GLY A 16 21.31 -2.80 18.93
CA GLY A 16 21.41 -2.69 17.46
C GLY A 16 20.08 -2.64 16.70
N GLU A 17 18.94 -2.78 17.38
CA GLU A 17 17.61 -2.70 16.77
C GLU A 17 17.28 -1.28 16.32
N THR A 18 16.71 -1.12 15.14
CA THR A 18 16.19 0.19 14.69
C THR A 18 14.89 0.54 15.40
N PHE A 19 14.52 1.83 15.40
CA PHE A 19 13.21 2.25 15.92
C PHE A 19 12.06 1.51 15.23
N LEU A 20 12.12 1.34 13.90
CA LEU A 20 11.09 0.62 13.16
C LEU A 20 10.99 -0.85 13.59
N GLU A 21 12.11 -1.57 13.68
CA GLU A 21 12.10 -2.99 14.05
C GLU A 21 11.51 -3.21 15.45
N CYS A 22 11.88 -2.34 16.40
CA CYS A 22 11.32 -2.36 17.75
C CYS A 22 9.79 -2.17 17.73
N LEU A 23 9.30 -1.15 17.02
CA LEU A 23 7.87 -0.86 16.92
C LEU A 23 7.09 -2.01 16.27
N LEU A 24 7.59 -2.56 15.17
CA LEU A 24 6.95 -3.69 14.48
C LEU A 24 6.91 -4.94 15.35
N ARG A 25 7.99 -5.22 16.10
CA ARG A 25 8.05 -6.32 17.07
C ARG A 25 7.04 -6.16 18.21
N HIS A 26 6.75 -4.92 18.61
CA HIS A 26 5.72 -4.60 19.60
C HIS A 26 4.30 -4.48 19.01
N GLY A 27 4.11 -4.84 17.73
CA GLY A 27 2.79 -4.85 17.10
C GLY A 27 2.28 -3.47 16.69
N VAL A 28 3.12 -2.43 16.74
CA VAL A 28 2.72 -1.08 16.33
C VAL A 28 2.59 -1.01 14.82
N ASP A 29 1.49 -0.41 14.36
CA ASP A 29 1.24 -0.15 12.95
C ASP A 29 1.84 1.19 12.54
N ILE A 30 3.14 1.18 12.27
CA ILE A 30 3.87 2.33 11.76
C ILE A 30 4.05 2.19 10.25
N ASN A 31 3.72 3.26 9.51
CA ASN A 31 3.86 3.29 8.05
C ASN A 31 5.32 2.96 7.65
N HIS A 32 5.52 2.02 6.74
CA HIS A 32 6.84 1.70 6.20
C HIS A 32 6.70 0.88 4.91
N SER A 33 7.75 0.91 4.08
CA SER A 33 7.80 0.08 2.87
C SER A 33 9.18 -0.59 2.70
N CYS A 34 10.17 0.12 2.15
CA CYS A 34 11.42 -0.53 1.74
C CYS A 34 12.36 -0.99 2.87
N LYS A 35 12.23 -0.44 4.08
CA LYS A 35 13.17 -0.61 5.23
C LYS A 35 14.64 -0.26 4.92
N ARG A 36 14.92 0.41 3.81
CA ARG A 36 16.28 0.77 3.34
C ARG A 36 16.57 2.28 3.39
N GLY A 37 15.60 3.09 3.82
CA GLY A 37 15.75 4.54 3.93
C GLY A 37 15.59 5.31 2.61
N ILE A 38 15.10 4.66 1.55
CA ILE A 38 14.99 5.26 0.20
C ILE A 38 13.56 5.71 -0.11
N CYS A 39 12.55 4.94 0.28
CA CYS A 39 11.15 5.24 -0.07
C CYS A 39 10.51 6.35 0.76
N HIS A 40 11.16 6.79 1.85
CA HIS A 40 10.67 7.76 2.84
C HIS A 40 9.32 7.48 3.51
N ALA A 41 8.62 6.38 3.19
CA ALA A 41 7.37 5.96 3.82
C ALA A 41 7.46 5.83 5.36
N CYS A 42 8.64 5.49 5.90
CA CYS A 42 8.83 5.34 7.35
C CYS A 42 8.94 6.66 8.11
N LYS A 43 8.94 7.81 7.43
CA LYS A 43 9.24 9.13 7.98
C LYS A 43 8.43 9.45 9.24
N SER A 44 9.12 9.97 10.24
CA SER A 44 8.53 10.40 11.52
C SER A 44 9.12 11.74 11.95
N LYS A 45 8.46 12.41 12.90
CA LYS A 45 8.90 13.71 13.43
C LYS A 45 9.38 13.54 14.86
N ALA A 46 10.67 13.77 15.09
CA ALA A 46 11.24 13.77 16.44
C ALA A 46 10.86 15.05 17.18
N THR A 47 10.69 14.95 18.50
CA THR A 47 10.50 16.14 19.36
C THR A 47 11.78 16.97 19.47
N GLU A 48 12.94 16.31 19.34
CA GLU A 48 14.26 16.93 19.37
C GLU A 48 15.11 16.44 18.20
N VAL A 49 15.76 17.38 17.51
CA VAL A 49 16.70 17.08 16.42
C VAL A 49 17.99 16.53 17.02
N SER A 50 18.54 15.47 16.43
CA SER A 50 19.77 14.84 16.87
C SER A 50 20.55 14.28 15.69
N GLU A 51 21.88 14.37 15.72
CA GLU A 51 22.78 13.78 14.71
C GLU A 51 22.66 12.26 14.62
N LYS A 52 22.10 11.62 15.66
CA LYS A 52 21.82 10.18 15.66
C LYS A 52 20.65 9.80 14.76
N LEU A 53 19.80 10.76 14.38
CA LEU A 53 18.64 10.52 13.54
C LEU A 53 19.06 10.43 12.07
N TYR A 54 18.77 9.30 11.43
CA TYR A 54 19.11 9.10 10.03
C TYR A 54 18.09 9.81 9.14
N ALA A 55 18.53 10.78 8.34
CA ALA A 55 17.67 11.56 7.45
C ALA A 55 17.62 11.07 5.99
N GLY A 56 18.55 10.21 5.55
CA GLY A 56 18.58 9.76 4.14
C GLY A 56 18.65 10.93 3.15
N SER A 57 17.77 10.94 2.14
CA SER A 57 17.64 12.03 1.15
C SER A 57 16.45 12.97 1.44
N LEU A 58 16.08 13.14 2.71
CA LEU A 58 15.13 14.18 3.10
C LEU A 58 15.70 15.58 2.83
N SER A 59 14.83 16.54 2.48
CA SER A 59 15.23 17.91 2.24
C SER A 59 15.78 18.56 3.52
N PRO A 60 16.72 19.53 3.42
CA PRO A 60 17.27 20.22 4.59
C PRO A 60 16.19 20.87 5.47
N GLU A 61 15.11 21.36 4.88
CA GLU A 61 13.97 21.95 5.59
C GLU A 61 13.25 20.94 6.47
N LEU A 62 13.01 19.72 5.96
CA LEU A 62 12.40 18.65 6.75
C LEU A 62 13.34 18.19 7.86
N VAL A 63 14.64 18.05 7.59
CA VAL A 63 15.62 17.70 8.62
C VAL A 63 15.64 18.75 9.74
N ALA A 64 15.62 20.03 9.40
CA ALA A 64 15.56 21.13 10.38
C ALA A 64 14.28 21.10 11.24
N LYS A 65 13.17 20.59 10.70
CA LYS A 65 11.90 20.38 11.42
C LYS A 65 11.85 19.10 12.26
N GLY A 66 12.94 18.33 12.33
CA GLY A 66 13.03 17.09 13.10
C GLY A 66 12.56 15.84 12.37
N TYR A 67 12.41 15.89 11.04
CA TYR A 67 12.07 14.70 10.27
C TYR A 67 13.25 13.77 10.08
N PHE A 68 12.99 12.48 10.25
CA PHE A 68 13.98 11.43 10.09
C PHE A 68 13.32 10.11 9.67
N LEU A 69 14.15 9.07 9.44
CA LEU A 69 13.73 7.75 8.99
C LEU A 69 14.02 6.69 10.09
N PRO A 70 13.01 6.32 10.90
CA PRO A 70 13.07 5.25 11.91
C PRO A 70 13.61 3.92 11.40
N CYS A 71 13.38 3.61 10.11
CA CYS A 71 13.79 2.36 9.50
C CYS A 71 15.30 2.18 9.32
N LYS A 72 16.08 3.25 9.50
CA LYS A 72 17.55 3.23 9.42
C LYS A 72 18.22 3.81 10.66
N THR A 73 17.43 4.30 11.61
CA THR A 73 17.93 4.91 12.84
C THR A 73 17.98 3.86 13.95
N VAL A 74 19.17 3.56 14.45
CA VAL A 74 19.37 2.65 15.59
C VAL A 74 18.74 3.26 16.82
N ALA A 75 17.88 2.49 17.51
CA ALA A 75 17.14 2.99 18.66
C ALA A 75 18.09 3.33 19.83
N HIS A 76 17.93 4.53 20.36
CA HIS A 76 18.75 5.02 21.47
C HIS A 76 17.88 5.61 22.59
N GLY A 77 18.43 5.58 23.81
CA GLY A 77 17.75 6.06 25.00
C GLY A 77 17.30 7.52 24.89
N GLY A 78 16.10 7.80 25.39
CA GLY A 78 15.56 9.16 25.55
C GLY A 78 14.96 9.76 24.28
N ALA A 79 14.99 9.08 23.14
CA ALA A 79 14.34 9.58 21.93
C ALA A 79 12.81 9.62 22.11
N CYS A 80 12.20 10.72 21.64
CA CYS A 80 10.76 10.85 21.55
C CYS A 80 10.39 11.34 20.15
N PHE A 81 9.45 10.68 19.51
CA PHE A 81 8.99 11.03 18.17
C PHE A 81 7.55 10.60 17.95
N ASP A 82 6.93 11.17 16.94
CA ASP A 82 5.53 10.94 16.61
C ASP A 82 5.32 10.76 15.11
N GLU A 83 4.06 10.56 14.72
CA GLU A 83 3.67 10.58 13.31
C GLU A 83 4.09 11.89 12.62
N PRO A 84 4.36 11.81 11.30
CA PRO A 84 4.66 13.00 10.52
C PRO A 84 3.53 14.03 10.60
N ASP A 85 3.87 15.32 10.69
CA ASP A 85 2.88 16.40 10.65
C ASP A 85 2.39 16.57 9.21
N VAL A 86 1.07 16.45 9.01
CA VAL A 86 0.43 16.59 7.71
C VAL A 86 0.73 17.96 7.09
N ALA A 87 0.74 19.02 7.91
CA ALA A 87 0.91 20.39 7.42
C ALA A 87 2.31 20.64 6.83
N ASP A 88 3.33 19.95 7.35
CA ASP A 88 4.71 20.08 6.90
C ASP A 88 5.02 19.28 5.62
N LEU A 89 4.16 18.33 5.27
CA LEU A 89 4.42 17.31 4.25
C LEU A 89 3.37 17.30 3.15
N ALA A 90 2.24 17.99 3.34
CA ALA A 90 1.28 18.23 2.30
C ALA A 90 1.87 19.21 1.27
N ALA A 91 2.16 18.72 0.06
CA ALA A 91 1.85 19.53 -1.10
C ALA A 91 0.36 19.86 -1.03
N ARG A 92 0.01 21.14 -1.15
CA ARG A 92 -1.38 21.60 -1.16
C ARG A 92 -2.16 20.72 -2.14
N PRO A 93 -3.20 19.96 -1.72
CA PRO A 93 -3.92 19.11 -2.66
C PRO A 93 -4.47 19.99 -3.78
N PRO A 94 -4.34 19.59 -5.06
CA PRO A 94 -4.92 20.35 -6.15
C PRO A 94 -6.41 20.57 -5.84
N ALA A 95 -6.82 21.84 -5.99
CA ALA A 95 -8.17 22.26 -5.64
C ALA A 95 -9.20 21.42 -6.41
N GLY A 96 -10.08 20.71 -5.70
CA GLY A 96 -11.23 20.02 -6.30
C GLY A 96 -11.37 18.53 -5.99
N LEU A 97 -10.40 17.90 -5.31
CA LEU A 97 -10.47 16.48 -4.96
C LEU A 97 -10.59 16.31 -3.44
N ALA A 98 -11.68 16.84 -2.88
CA ALA A 98 -11.96 16.67 -1.45
C ALA A 98 -12.28 15.20 -1.11
N ASP A 99 -11.74 14.78 0.02
CA ASP A 99 -11.69 13.44 0.64
C ASP A 99 -13.05 12.84 1.07
N GLU A 100 -14.13 13.07 0.34
CA GLU A 100 -15.46 12.58 0.75
C GLU A 100 -15.54 11.04 0.78
N ALA A 101 -14.66 10.35 0.05
CA ALA A 101 -14.70 8.89 -0.13
C ALA A 101 -14.12 8.06 1.03
N TRP A 102 -13.34 8.65 1.94
CA TRP A 102 -12.79 7.95 3.12
C TRP A 102 -13.64 8.13 4.38
N ALA A 103 -14.92 8.49 4.23
CA ALA A 103 -15.84 8.69 5.35
C ALA A 103 -16.01 7.46 6.25
N GLN A 104 -15.78 6.25 5.71
CA GLN A 104 -15.73 5.03 6.51
C GLN A 104 -14.28 4.54 6.67
N PRO A 105 -13.85 4.09 7.86
CA PRO A 105 -12.52 3.52 8.06
C PRO A 105 -12.34 2.24 7.22
N GLU A 106 -11.08 1.88 6.95
CA GLU A 106 -10.76 0.55 6.41
C GLU A 106 -11.14 -0.53 7.44
N LEU A 107 -11.65 -1.67 6.97
CA LEU A 107 -12.06 -2.75 7.87
C LEU A 107 -10.87 -3.26 8.71
N ALA A 108 -11.13 -3.67 9.96
CA ALA A 108 -10.12 -4.38 10.74
C ALA A 108 -9.73 -5.72 10.07
N TYR A 109 -8.68 -6.38 10.54
CA TYR A 109 -8.48 -7.78 10.13
C TYR A 109 -9.60 -8.63 10.77
N PRO A 110 -10.24 -9.53 10.00
CA PRO A 110 -11.21 -10.47 10.57
C PRO A 110 -10.52 -11.45 11.53
N GLU A 111 -11.33 -12.18 12.31
CA GLU A 111 -10.82 -13.30 13.10
C GLU A 111 -10.13 -14.33 12.21
N THR A 112 -9.03 -14.91 12.71
CA THR A 112 -8.22 -15.85 11.95
C THR A 112 -8.88 -17.23 11.87
N ASP A 113 -8.43 -18.04 10.92
CA ASP A 113 -8.93 -19.41 10.74
C ASP A 113 -7.78 -20.41 10.51
N PRO A 114 -7.10 -20.84 11.58
CA PRO A 114 -5.96 -21.77 11.48
C PRO A 114 -6.34 -23.15 10.94
N GLU A 115 -7.58 -23.59 11.17
CA GLU A 115 -8.08 -24.86 10.63
C GLU A 115 -8.29 -24.80 9.11
N LEU A 116 -8.75 -23.65 8.59
CA LEU A 116 -8.80 -23.42 7.14
C LEU A 116 -7.39 -23.50 6.54
N TRP A 117 -6.38 -22.91 7.19
CA TRP A 117 -4.99 -23.04 6.75
C TRP A 117 -4.51 -24.50 6.72
N GLN A 118 -4.86 -25.28 7.75
CA GLN A 118 -4.56 -26.71 7.80
C GLN A 118 -5.27 -27.49 6.68
N ALA A 119 -6.56 -27.19 6.43
CA ALA A 119 -7.35 -27.81 5.36
C ALA A 119 -6.84 -27.49 3.95
N LEU A 120 -6.12 -26.37 3.80
CA LEU A 120 -5.43 -25.97 2.57
C LEU A 120 -4.03 -26.59 2.44
N ASP A 121 -3.75 -27.65 3.20
CA ASP A 121 -2.47 -28.37 3.24
C ASP A 121 -1.30 -27.40 3.47
N GLN A 122 -1.41 -26.57 4.50
CA GLN A 122 -0.40 -25.58 4.89
C GLN A 122 0.01 -24.65 3.72
N GLY A 123 -0.95 -24.36 2.82
CA GLY A 123 -0.78 -23.47 1.69
C GLY A 123 -0.52 -24.16 0.35
N THR A 124 -0.29 -25.48 0.30
CA THR A 124 -0.09 -26.20 -0.97
C THR A 124 -1.33 -26.09 -1.87
N LEU A 125 -2.52 -26.32 -1.31
CA LEU A 125 -3.78 -26.23 -2.06
C LEU A 125 -4.15 -24.76 -2.35
N LEU A 126 -3.83 -23.83 -1.45
CA LEU A 126 -3.98 -22.40 -1.71
C LEU A 126 -3.22 -22.00 -2.97
N LYS A 127 -1.94 -22.38 -3.08
CA LYS A 127 -1.12 -22.09 -4.26
C LYS A 127 -1.74 -22.68 -5.52
N ALA A 128 -2.17 -23.94 -5.50
CA ALA A 128 -2.79 -24.60 -6.65
C ALA A 128 -4.06 -23.89 -7.12
N VAL A 129 -4.94 -23.49 -6.18
CA VAL A 129 -6.14 -22.69 -6.48
C VAL A 129 -5.77 -21.34 -7.11
N LEU A 130 -4.80 -20.62 -6.53
CA LEU A 130 -4.36 -19.32 -7.05
C LEU A 130 -3.70 -19.44 -8.41
N ASP A 131 -2.97 -20.53 -8.66
CA ASP A 131 -2.36 -20.77 -9.97
C ASP A 131 -3.44 -20.84 -11.05
N GLU A 132 -4.43 -21.71 -10.86
CA GLU A 132 -5.52 -21.88 -11.80
C GLU A 132 -6.41 -20.63 -11.90
N PHE A 133 -6.74 -20.01 -10.77
CA PHE A 133 -7.57 -18.81 -10.73
C PHE A 133 -6.95 -17.68 -11.53
N TYR A 134 -5.66 -17.39 -11.32
CA TYR A 134 -5.00 -16.31 -12.05
C TYR A 134 -4.68 -16.65 -13.50
N ASP A 135 -4.55 -17.94 -13.86
CA ASP A 135 -4.49 -18.31 -15.27
C ASP A 135 -5.78 -17.91 -16.00
N ARG A 136 -6.94 -18.20 -15.39
CA ARG A 136 -8.24 -17.81 -15.94
C ARG A 136 -8.45 -16.30 -15.92
N VAL A 137 -8.13 -15.61 -14.82
CA VAL A 137 -8.30 -14.14 -14.70
C VAL A 137 -7.56 -13.38 -15.80
N TYR A 138 -6.34 -13.80 -16.15
CA TYR A 138 -5.54 -13.11 -17.17
C TYR A 138 -5.99 -13.40 -18.61
N GLU A 139 -6.79 -14.45 -18.82
CA GLU A 139 -7.42 -14.79 -20.10
C GLU A 139 -8.85 -14.26 -20.19
N ASP A 140 -9.42 -13.81 -19.07
CA ASP A 140 -10.81 -13.38 -18.97
C ASP A 140 -10.99 -11.93 -19.46
N PRO A 141 -11.89 -11.66 -20.42
CA PRO A 141 -12.07 -10.32 -20.99
C PRO A 141 -12.67 -9.30 -20.02
N VAL A 142 -13.38 -9.74 -18.98
CA VAL A 142 -13.97 -8.88 -17.94
C VAL A 142 -12.93 -8.55 -16.87
N LEU A 143 -12.12 -9.53 -16.46
CA LEU A 143 -11.21 -9.38 -15.32
C LEU A 143 -9.80 -8.94 -15.72
N SER A 144 -9.27 -9.38 -16.87
CA SER A 144 -7.90 -9.04 -17.30
C SER A 144 -7.61 -7.53 -17.42
N PRO A 145 -8.55 -6.63 -17.76
CA PRO A 145 -8.27 -5.19 -17.81
C PRO A 145 -7.79 -4.60 -16.48
N TYR A 146 -8.20 -5.17 -15.33
CA TYR A 146 -7.76 -4.71 -14.01
C TYR A 146 -6.29 -5.05 -13.69
N PHE A 147 -5.65 -5.87 -14.53
CA PHE A 147 -4.30 -6.41 -14.30
C PHE A 147 -3.25 -5.95 -15.31
N GLN A 148 -3.56 -5.01 -16.21
CA GLN A 148 -2.67 -4.60 -17.33
C GLN A 148 -1.26 -4.15 -16.91
N HIS A 149 -1.07 -3.69 -15.68
CA HIS A 149 0.22 -3.23 -15.15
C HIS A 149 0.80 -4.13 -14.05
N PHE A 150 0.21 -5.32 -13.86
CA PHE A 150 0.66 -6.28 -12.85
C PHE A 150 1.00 -7.62 -13.49
N THR A 151 2.16 -8.15 -13.15
CA THR A 151 2.51 -9.51 -13.59
C THR A 151 1.65 -10.53 -12.85
N LYS A 152 1.24 -11.59 -13.56
CA LYS A 152 0.48 -12.71 -12.98
C LYS A 152 1.16 -13.27 -11.72
N GLN A 153 2.48 -13.43 -11.78
CA GLN A 153 3.28 -13.92 -10.66
C GLN A 153 3.17 -13.01 -9.42
N ARG A 154 3.28 -11.69 -9.60
CA ARG A 154 3.18 -10.73 -8.49
C ARG A 154 1.78 -10.71 -7.87
N SER A 155 0.74 -10.86 -8.68
CA SER A 155 -0.65 -10.96 -8.21
C SER A 155 -0.86 -12.22 -7.36
N LYS A 156 -0.33 -13.37 -7.80
CA LYS A 156 -0.37 -14.65 -7.06
C LYS A 156 0.34 -14.53 -5.71
N GLU A 157 1.56 -14.00 -5.68
CA GLU A 157 2.38 -13.88 -4.46
C GLU A 157 1.74 -12.97 -3.40
N LYS A 158 1.24 -11.80 -3.83
CA LYS A 158 0.55 -10.87 -2.93
C LYS A 158 -0.69 -11.51 -2.32
N VAL A 159 -1.53 -12.14 -3.14
CA VAL A 159 -2.76 -12.76 -2.66
C VAL A 159 -2.48 -13.99 -1.79
N PHE A 160 -1.46 -14.78 -2.11
CA PHE A 160 -1.02 -15.90 -1.26
C PHE A 160 -0.62 -15.44 0.14
N SER A 161 0.26 -14.43 0.22
CA SER A 161 0.70 -13.88 1.52
C SER A 161 -0.44 -13.21 2.29
N PHE A 162 -1.39 -12.57 1.58
CA PHE A 162 -2.60 -12.01 2.18
C PHE A 162 -3.44 -13.11 2.86
N TYR A 163 -3.81 -14.18 2.14
CA TYR A 163 -4.58 -15.26 2.75
C TYR A 163 -3.85 -15.99 3.86
N ARG A 164 -2.53 -16.23 3.72
CA ARG A 164 -1.75 -16.82 4.81
C ARG A 164 -1.89 -15.98 6.08
N GLN A 165 -1.71 -14.67 5.98
CA GLN A 165 -1.90 -13.78 7.12
C GLN A 165 -3.33 -13.82 7.67
N LEU A 166 -4.35 -13.81 6.81
CA LEU A 166 -5.75 -13.89 7.26
C LEU A 166 -6.04 -15.20 8.00
N PHE A 167 -5.55 -16.33 7.50
CA PHE A 167 -5.88 -17.63 8.06
C PHE A 167 -5.02 -17.95 9.28
N THR A 168 -3.74 -17.57 9.31
CA THR A 168 -2.84 -17.92 10.43
C THR A 168 -2.66 -16.81 11.46
N GLY A 169 -2.92 -15.55 11.10
CA GLY A 169 -2.58 -14.37 11.91
C GLY A 169 -1.11 -13.97 11.87
N GLU A 170 -0.26 -14.71 11.14
CA GLU A 170 1.16 -14.39 11.00
C GLU A 170 1.34 -13.15 10.12
N ARG A 171 2.14 -12.17 10.58
CA ARG A 171 2.38 -10.91 9.86
C ARG A 171 3.35 -11.10 8.68
N VAL A 172 2.85 -11.73 7.62
CA VAL A 172 3.63 -12.07 6.40
C VAL A 172 3.21 -11.29 5.16
N PHE A 173 2.04 -10.66 5.18
CA PHE A 173 1.56 -9.87 4.05
C PHE A 173 2.24 -8.51 4.03
N PHE A 174 2.83 -8.17 2.89
CA PHE A 174 3.44 -6.87 2.65
C PHE A 174 2.80 -6.22 1.43
N GLY A 175 1.87 -5.30 1.68
CA GLY A 175 1.17 -4.57 0.64
C GLY A 175 0.00 -3.75 1.18
N ASP A 176 -0.61 -2.98 0.29
CA ASP A 176 -1.84 -2.26 0.58
C ASP A 176 -2.98 -3.25 0.87
N ARG A 177 -3.79 -2.93 1.88
CA ARG A 177 -5.03 -3.65 2.19
C ARG A 177 -6.12 -3.35 1.16
N PRO A 178 -7.22 -4.13 1.11
CA PRO A 178 -8.17 -4.09 0.00
C PRO A 178 -8.71 -2.70 -0.35
N LYS A 179 -8.98 -1.83 0.62
CA LYS A 179 -9.48 -0.48 0.36
C LYS A 179 -8.49 0.35 -0.44
N ASN A 180 -7.23 0.38 -0.01
CA ASN A 180 -6.16 1.08 -0.70
C ASN A 180 -5.76 0.40 -2.02
N ALA A 181 -5.62 -0.92 -2.03
CA ALA A 181 -5.15 -1.68 -3.18
C ALA A 181 -6.08 -1.55 -4.40
N HIS A 182 -7.39 -1.41 -4.16
CA HIS A 182 -8.40 -1.30 -5.20
C HIS A 182 -8.97 0.13 -5.33
N ALA A 183 -8.41 1.13 -4.65
CA ALA A 183 -9.00 2.47 -4.53
C ALA A 183 -9.36 3.10 -5.89
N TRP A 184 -8.51 2.92 -6.90
CA TRP A 184 -8.70 3.48 -8.25
C TRP A 184 -9.63 2.65 -9.15
N MET A 185 -9.90 1.39 -8.80
CA MET A 185 -10.67 0.47 -9.63
C MET A 185 -12.18 0.61 -9.34
N VAL A 186 -12.99 0.78 -10.39
CA VAL A 186 -14.46 0.71 -10.28
C VAL A 186 -14.86 -0.76 -10.38
N ILE A 187 -14.95 -1.43 -9.24
CA ILE A 187 -15.40 -2.82 -9.15
C ILE A 187 -16.86 -2.77 -8.68
N THR A 188 -17.78 -3.19 -9.53
CA THR A 188 -19.21 -3.29 -9.17
C THR A 188 -19.50 -4.60 -8.44
N ASP A 189 -20.69 -4.71 -7.85
CA ASP A 189 -21.14 -5.96 -7.25
C ASP A 189 -21.12 -7.11 -8.26
N GLU A 190 -21.53 -6.88 -9.51
CA GLU A 190 -21.55 -7.90 -10.55
C GLU A 190 -20.14 -8.41 -10.89
N VAL A 191 -19.15 -7.53 -10.98
CA VAL A 191 -17.74 -7.90 -11.23
C VAL A 191 -17.18 -8.66 -10.03
N PHE A 192 -17.49 -8.22 -8.81
CA PHE A 192 -17.06 -8.89 -7.58
C PHE A 192 -17.65 -10.30 -7.48
N ASP A 193 -18.95 -10.45 -7.70
CA ASP A 193 -19.67 -11.73 -7.68
C ASP A 193 -19.16 -12.67 -8.77
N TYR A 194 -18.93 -12.14 -9.97
CA TYR A 194 -18.34 -12.90 -11.06
C TYR A 194 -16.96 -13.45 -10.68
N ARG A 195 -16.07 -12.60 -10.17
CA ARG A 195 -14.74 -12.99 -9.68
C ARG A 195 -14.85 -14.03 -8.55
N LEU A 196 -15.79 -13.85 -7.62
CA LEU A 196 -16.00 -14.77 -6.49
C LEU A 196 -16.47 -16.15 -6.97
N SER A 197 -17.37 -16.19 -7.95
CA SER A 197 -17.84 -17.42 -8.58
C SER A 197 -16.70 -18.18 -9.29
N LEU A 198 -15.81 -17.44 -9.97
CA LEU A 198 -14.64 -18.00 -10.64
C LEU A 198 -13.67 -18.63 -9.64
N LEU A 199 -13.38 -17.93 -8.54
CA LEU A 199 -12.55 -18.46 -7.45
C LEU A 199 -13.18 -19.71 -6.83
N ALA A 200 -14.47 -19.68 -6.50
CA ALA A 200 -15.21 -20.83 -5.95
C ALA A 200 -15.14 -22.04 -6.88
N ALA A 201 -15.23 -21.82 -8.19
CA ALA A 201 -15.10 -22.87 -9.18
C ALA A 201 -13.68 -23.47 -9.22
N CYS A 202 -12.63 -22.65 -9.11
CA CYS A 202 -11.24 -23.14 -8.98
C CYS A 202 -11.06 -23.95 -7.70
N MET A 203 -11.55 -23.46 -6.56
CA MET A 203 -11.49 -24.18 -5.28
C MET A 203 -12.10 -25.58 -5.37
N ARG A 204 -13.30 -25.70 -5.95
CA ARG A 204 -13.98 -26.99 -6.13
C ARG A 204 -13.23 -27.93 -7.08
N ARG A 205 -12.63 -27.41 -8.16
CA ARG A 205 -11.83 -28.23 -9.09
C ARG A 205 -10.54 -28.76 -8.48
N GLN A 206 -9.97 -28.03 -7.52
CA GLN A 206 -8.84 -28.51 -6.71
C GLN A 206 -9.26 -29.52 -5.62
N GLY A 207 -10.55 -29.90 -5.57
CA GLY A 207 -11.06 -30.92 -4.66
C GLY A 207 -11.36 -30.43 -3.25
N LEU A 208 -11.41 -29.12 -3.01
CA LEU A 208 -11.77 -28.59 -1.70
C LEU A 208 -13.24 -28.92 -1.36
N ALA A 209 -13.46 -29.44 -0.16
CA ALA A 209 -14.79 -29.72 0.35
C ALA A 209 -15.62 -28.43 0.46
N ASP A 210 -16.92 -28.50 0.18
CA ASP A 210 -17.79 -27.32 0.15
C ASP A 210 -17.76 -26.51 1.46
N GLY A 211 -17.65 -27.17 2.62
CA GLY A 211 -17.51 -26.46 3.91
C GLY A 211 -16.25 -25.58 3.98
N ILE A 212 -15.15 -26.02 3.39
CA ILE A 212 -13.90 -25.25 3.30
C ILE A 212 -14.04 -24.11 2.29
N VAL A 213 -14.68 -24.38 1.15
CA VAL A 213 -15.00 -23.34 0.15
C VAL A 213 -15.82 -22.22 0.79
N GLN A 214 -16.88 -22.54 1.53
CA GLN A 214 -17.72 -21.53 2.19
C GLN A 214 -16.96 -20.74 3.26
N ARG A 215 -16.07 -21.37 4.04
CA ARG A 215 -15.20 -20.65 5.01
C ARG A 215 -14.32 -19.63 4.31
N TRP A 216 -13.66 -20.01 3.21
CA TRP A 216 -12.83 -19.08 2.44
C TRP A 216 -13.68 -17.95 1.83
N LEU A 217 -14.83 -18.26 1.21
CA LEU A 217 -15.69 -17.23 0.62
C LEU A 217 -16.20 -16.20 1.63
N ARG A 218 -16.30 -16.52 2.93
CA ARG A 218 -16.61 -15.53 3.98
C ARG A 218 -15.52 -14.47 4.14
N PHE A 219 -14.25 -14.85 4.01
CA PHE A 219 -13.14 -13.88 4.03
C PHE A 219 -13.18 -12.94 2.82
N GLU A 220 -13.62 -13.44 1.67
CA GLU A 220 -13.80 -12.59 0.48
C GLU A 220 -14.93 -11.60 0.69
N GLU A 221 -16.11 -12.10 1.09
CA GLU A 221 -17.30 -11.31 1.31
C GLU A 221 -17.09 -10.25 2.39
N TYR A 222 -16.30 -10.55 3.42
CA TYR A 222 -15.91 -9.60 4.47
C TYR A 222 -15.32 -8.30 3.89
N TYR A 223 -14.53 -8.37 2.82
CA TYR A 223 -13.89 -7.20 2.21
C TYR A 223 -14.72 -6.53 1.11
N ARG A 224 -15.96 -6.98 0.84
CA ARG A 224 -16.79 -6.39 -0.23
C ARG A 224 -16.90 -4.88 -0.10
N SER A 225 -17.18 -4.34 1.08
CA SER A 225 -17.37 -2.90 1.29
C SER A 225 -16.11 -2.07 1.10
N ASP A 226 -14.92 -2.67 1.21
CA ASP A 226 -13.64 -2.00 0.93
C ASP A 226 -13.29 -2.04 -0.57
N ILE A 227 -13.87 -2.95 -1.34
CA ILE A 227 -13.53 -3.18 -2.75
C ILE A 227 -14.59 -2.57 -3.68
N VAL A 228 -15.87 -2.86 -3.45
CA VAL A 228 -16.99 -2.52 -4.33
C VAL A 228 -17.33 -1.04 -4.23
N LYS A 229 -17.41 -0.37 -5.39
CA LYS A 229 -17.71 1.06 -5.49
C LYS A 229 -18.12 1.48 -6.89
N ALA A 230 -19.01 2.48 -6.96
CA ALA A 230 -19.52 3.02 -8.22
C ALA A 230 -18.58 4.04 -8.91
N ARG A 231 -17.54 4.52 -8.21
CA ARG A 231 -16.57 5.49 -8.73
C ARG A 231 -15.18 5.28 -8.11
N PRO A 232 -14.09 5.69 -8.78
CA PRO A 232 -12.76 5.68 -8.19
C PRO A 232 -12.71 6.53 -6.92
N GLN A 233 -11.85 6.14 -6.00
CA GLN A 233 -11.64 6.80 -4.72
C GLN A 233 -10.14 7.05 -4.50
N GLY A 234 -9.83 8.08 -3.70
CA GLY A 234 -8.46 8.31 -3.26
C GLY A 234 -7.95 7.18 -2.36
N ARG A 235 -6.63 7.08 -2.24
CA ARG A 235 -5.96 6.16 -1.32
C ARG A 235 -5.26 6.92 -0.20
N LYS A 236 -5.07 6.28 0.95
CA LYS A 236 -4.30 6.86 2.06
C LYS A 236 -2.92 6.25 2.17
N VAL A 237 -1.90 7.08 2.33
CA VAL A 237 -0.51 6.69 2.57
C VAL A 237 -0.06 7.34 3.87
N GLY A 238 -0.18 6.60 4.98
CA GLY A 238 -0.04 7.19 6.31
C GLY A 238 -1.10 8.28 6.52
N VAL A 239 -0.64 9.49 6.79
CA VAL A 239 -1.50 10.65 7.02
C VAL A 239 -1.89 11.41 5.73
N PHE A 240 -1.32 11.01 4.57
CA PHE A 240 -1.56 11.67 3.29
C PHE A 240 -2.70 11.01 2.52
N SER A 241 -3.56 11.83 1.93
CA SER A 241 -4.55 11.40 0.93
C SER A 241 -3.99 11.62 -0.48
N GLN A 242 -3.97 10.58 -1.29
CA GLN A 242 -3.66 10.66 -2.71
C GLN A 242 -4.96 10.51 -3.51
N PRO A 243 -5.26 11.41 -4.45
CA PRO A 243 -6.50 11.32 -5.22
C PRO A 243 -6.53 10.09 -6.14
N ALA A 244 -7.73 9.71 -6.57
CA ALA A 244 -7.96 8.55 -7.43
C ALA A 244 -7.38 8.72 -8.85
N GLY A 245 -7.07 9.95 -9.24
CA GLY A 245 -6.63 10.34 -10.57
C GLY A 245 -6.52 11.85 -10.69
N GLY A 246 -6.44 12.34 -11.91
CA GLY A 246 -6.21 13.76 -12.22
C GLY A 246 -4.75 14.06 -12.48
N PHE A 247 -4.50 15.31 -12.84
CA PHE A 247 -3.18 15.82 -13.17
C PHE A 247 -2.90 17.09 -12.38
N ASP A 248 -1.63 17.31 -12.09
CA ASP A 248 -1.14 18.55 -11.52
C ASP A 248 0.16 18.96 -12.23
N ARG A 249 0.65 20.16 -11.93
CA ARG A 249 1.84 20.73 -12.56
C ARG A 249 2.94 20.96 -11.54
N GLU A 250 4.17 20.72 -11.95
CA GLU A 250 5.35 20.96 -11.13
C GLU A 250 6.52 21.38 -12.02
N VAL A 251 7.42 22.21 -11.49
CA VAL A 251 8.71 22.53 -12.13
C VAL A 251 9.74 21.56 -11.58
N LEU A 252 10.39 20.80 -12.45
CA LEU A 252 11.30 19.74 -12.02
C LEU A 252 12.60 20.28 -11.41
N ASP A 253 12.95 19.82 -10.21
CA ASP A 253 14.26 20.09 -9.61
C ASP A 253 15.39 19.32 -10.30
N SER A 254 15.07 18.18 -10.92
CA SER A 254 16.01 17.33 -11.66
C SER A 254 15.39 16.80 -12.94
N GLY A 255 16.13 16.79 -14.04
CA GLY A 255 15.65 16.30 -15.33
C GLY A 255 15.21 14.83 -15.32
N THR A 256 14.28 14.49 -16.21
CA THR A 256 13.71 13.14 -16.41
C THR A 256 13.37 12.91 -17.88
N LEU A 257 12.67 11.82 -18.19
CA LEU A 257 12.06 11.57 -19.50
C LEU A 257 10.54 11.73 -19.42
N CYS A 258 9.93 12.18 -20.51
CA CYS A 258 8.49 12.19 -20.69
C CYS A 258 7.96 10.76 -20.89
N ASP A 259 6.97 10.33 -20.11
CA ASP A 259 6.36 8.99 -20.20
C ASP A 259 5.52 8.77 -21.47
N ALA A 260 5.29 9.80 -22.28
CA ALA A 260 4.54 9.70 -23.54
C ALA A 260 5.44 9.71 -24.79
N CYS A 261 6.38 10.64 -24.90
CA CYS A 261 7.23 10.79 -26.08
C CYS A 261 8.67 10.32 -25.87
N GLU A 262 9.02 9.89 -24.66
CA GLU A 262 10.38 9.50 -24.24
C GLU A 262 11.42 10.62 -24.39
N GLY A 263 10.99 11.83 -24.71
CA GLY A 263 11.83 13.02 -24.83
C GLY A 263 12.37 13.46 -23.48
N GLU A 264 13.57 14.03 -23.51
CA GLU A 264 14.22 14.59 -22.33
C GLU A 264 13.46 15.82 -21.80
N VAL A 265 13.27 15.87 -20.49
CA VAL A 265 12.74 17.02 -19.76
C VAL A 265 13.84 17.50 -18.83
N GLN A 266 14.23 18.76 -18.97
CA GLN A 266 15.34 19.35 -18.21
C GLN A 266 14.89 19.79 -16.81
N ALA A 267 15.87 19.92 -15.91
CA ALA A 267 15.63 20.60 -14.64
C ALA A 267 15.21 22.06 -14.90
N GLY A 268 14.20 22.54 -14.19
CA GLY A 268 13.61 23.87 -14.36
C GLY A 268 12.46 23.93 -15.38
N GLU A 269 12.12 22.82 -16.05
CA GLU A 269 10.96 22.76 -16.94
C GLU A 269 9.68 22.38 -16.18
N GLU A 270 8.56 23.02 -16.55
CA GLU A 270 7.23 22.65 -16.04
C GLU A 270 6.74 21.38 -16.74
N VAL A 271 6.25 20.44 -15.94
CA VAL A 271 5.61 19.20 -16.39
C VAL A 271 4.20 19.10 -15.89
N LEU A 272 3.37 18.39 -16.64
CA LEU A 272 2.10 17.85 -16.17
C LEU A 272 2.37 16.43 -15.67
N TYR A 273 1.95 16.08 -14.46
CA TYR A 273 2.13 14.72 -13.95
C TYR A 273 0.80 14.13 -13.48
N ASN A 274 0.65 12.82 -13.63
CA ASN A 274 -0.54 12.09 -13.20
C ASN A 274 -0.48 11.85 -11.69
N LEU A 275 -1.47 12.35 -10.96
CA LEU A 275 -1.51 12.31 -9.50
C LEU A 275 -1.58 10.88 -8.93
N ARG A 276 -2.00 9.89 -9.72
CA ARG A 276 -2.10 8.48 -9.31
C ARG A 276 -0.84 7.70 -9.68
N THR A 277 -0.42 7.76 -10.95
CA THR A 277 0.66 6.91 -11.47
C THR A 277 2.04 7.53 -11.29
N GLY A 278 2.13 8.84 -11.06
CA GLY A 278 3.37 9.60 -11.04
C GLY A 278 4.01 9.78 -12.42
N GLN A 279 3.30 9.38 -13.49
CA GLN A 279 3.79 9.57 -14.85
C GLN A 279 3.90 11.06 -15.17
N VAL A 280 4.99 11.44 -15.82
CA VAL A 280 5.39 12.80 -16.12
C VAL A 280 5.29 13.06 -17.62
N TYR A 281 4.69 14.18 -17.99
CA TYR A 281 4.46 14.58 -19.38
C TYR A 281 5.05 15.96 -19.61
N CYS A 282 5.87 16.09 -20.66
CA CYS A 282 6.44 17.38 -21.04
C CYS A 282 5.37 18.33 -21.62
N ALA A 283 5.71 19.61 -21.73
CA ALA A 283 4.82 20.66 -22.23
C ALA A 283 4.13 20.34 -23.56
N GLY A 284 4.83 19.64 -24.47
CA GLY A 284 4.29 19.22 -25.76
C GLY A 284 3.26 18.08 -25.67
N CYS A 285 3.30 17.27 -24.61
CA CYS A 285 2.41 16.13 -24.41
C CYS A 285 1.20 16.45 -23.52
N HIS A 286 1.17 17.60 -22.84
CA HIS A 286 0.09 17.97 -21.90
C HIS A 286 -1.32 17.80 -22.49
N GLY A 287 -1.51 18.24 -23.74
CA GLY A 287 -2.83 18.26 -24.41
C GLY A 287 -3.38 16.87 -24.75
N HIS A 288 -2.54 15.83 -24.77
CA HIS A 288 -2.94 14.47 -25.11
C HIS A 288 -3.36 13.62 -23.91
N GLN A 289 -3.26 14.16 -22.69
CA GLN A 289 -3.45 13.40 -21.45
C GLN A 289 -4.71 13.80 -20.67
N GLN A 290 -5.44 14.84 -21.08
CA GLN A 290 -6.57 15.40 -20.33
C GLN A 290 -7.95 14.76 -20.64
N GLU A 291 -7.98 13.59 -21.28
CA GLU A 291 -9.20 12.80 -21.51
C GLU A 291 -9.39 11.69 -20.47
#